data_AF-A0A921KS45-F1
#
_entry.id   AF-A0A921KS45-F1
#
_cell.length_a   1.000
_cell.length_b   1.000
_cell.length_c   1.000
_cell.angle_alpha   90.00
_cell.angle_beta   90.00
_cell.angle_gamma   90.00
#
_symmetry.space_group_name_H-M   'P 1'
#
loop_
_entity.id
_entity.type
_entity.pdbx_description
1 polymer ?
#
loop_
_entity_poly.entity_id
_entity_poly.type
_entity_poly.pdbx_seq_one_letter_code
_entity_poly.pdbx_strand_id
1 'polypeptide(L)'
;MPELPEVEVVRRGLEPRTVGRTITALEVLEPRSLRRQAGGEDRLRAALVGSRLTAVVRRGKFLWWRLAEPGGAEAGEALMAHLGMSGQLRMSTPGATAEPSVELSEGPASDPMRHRRVSLHLDDGARLDFVDQRIFGGLWTSPLVEASDGALLPEGASHIARDLLDPAADLSGIARALRSRRSA
;
A
#
# COMPACT_ATOMS: atom_id res chain seq x y z
N MET A 1 -5.36 15.34 0.38
CA MET A 1 -4.87 14.34 1.35
C MET A 1 -5.79 13.15 1.21
N PRO A 2 -5.29 11.97 0.78
CA PRO A 2 -6.12 10.77 0.73
C PRO A 2 -6.67 10.44 2.11
N GLU A 3 -7.99 10.41 2.22
CA GLU A 3 -8.67 9.98 3.42
C GLU A 3 -9.09 8.51 3.27
N LEU A 4 -9.75 8.01 4.30
CA LEU A 4 -10.14 6.61 4.39
C LEU A 4 -10.91 6.10 3.15
N PRO A 5 -11.93 6.83 2.61
CA PRO A 5 -12.64 6.39 1.42
C PRO A 5 -11.74 6.29 0.19
N GLU A 6 -10.85 7.26 -0.04
CA GLU A 6 -9.94 7.25 -1.19
C GLU A 6 -8.94 6.09 -1.11
N VAL A 7 -8.41 5.80 0.08
CA VAL A 7 -7.51 4.64 0.28
C VAL A 7 -8.27 3.33 0.04
N GLU A 8 -9.55 3.23 0.40
CA GLU A 8 -10.37 2.05 0.09
C GLU A 8 -10.62 1.88 -1.41
N VAL A 9 -10.85 2.97 -2.14
CA VAL A 9 -10.95 2.94 -3.61
C VAL A 9 -9.63 2.45 -4.23
N VAL A 10 -8.49 2.94 -3.74
CA VAL A 10 -7.16 2.48 -4.16
C VAL A 10 -6.99 0.98 -3.87
N ARG A 11 -7.33 0.51 -2.68
CA ARG A 11 -7.28 -0.92 -2.31
C ARG A 11 -8.09 -1.78 -3.29
N ARG A 12 -9.36 -1.42 -3.53
CA ARG A 12 -10.26 -2.13 -4.46
C ARG A 12 -9.73 -2.15 -5.89
N GLY A 13 -9.09 -1.07 -6.33
CA GLY A 13 -8.49 -0.99 -7.67
C GLY A 13 -7.21 -1.84 -7.83
N LEU A 14 -6.43 -1.97 -6.75
CA LEU A 14 -5.19 -2.75 -6.73
C LEU A 14 -5.42 -4.25 -6.60
N GLU A 15 -6.43 -4.66 -5.84
CA GLU A 15 -6.71 -6.07 -5.54
C GLU A 15 -6.75 -6.97 -6.79
N PRO A 16 -7.61 -6.72 -7.80
CA PRO A 16 -7.69 -7.59 -8.97
C PRO A 16 -6.45 -7.51 -9.89
N ARG A 17 -5.57 -6.53 -9.69
CA ARG A 17 -4.41 -6.28 -10.55
C ARG A 17 -3.09 -6.76 -9.95
N THR A 18 -3.01 -6.86 -8.62
CA THR A 18 -1.77 -7.15 -7.90
C THR A 18 -1.81 -8.50 -7.19
N VAL A 19 -2.97 -8.92 -6.67
CA VAL A 19 -3.07 -10.19 -5.95
C VAL A 19 -2.83 -11.36 -6.91
N GLY A 20 -2.05 -12.33 -6.44
CA GLY A 20 -1.63 -13.49 -7.19
C GLY A 20 -0.35 -13.29 -8.00
N ARG A 21 0.18 -12.06 -8.11
CA ARG A 21 1.40 -11.74 -8.87
C ARG A 21 2.65 -11.82 -8.02
N THR A 22 3.76 -12.17 -8.65
CA THR A 22 5.09 -12.16 -8.04
C THR A 22 5.84 -10.88 -8.38
N ILE A 23 6.49 -10.27 -7.39
CA ILE A 23 7.37 -9.11 -7.63
C ILE A 23 8.68 -9.61 -8.24
N THR A 24 9.05 -9.12 -9.41
CA THR A 24 10.27 -9.52 -10.14
C THR A 24 11.41 -8.53 -9.97
N ALA A 25 11.10 -7.25 -9.75
CA ALA A 25 12.11 -6.23 -9.50
C ALA A 25 11.57 -5.05 -8.68
N LEU A 26 12.49 -4.36 -8.01
CA LEU A 26 12.27 -3.12 -7.27
C LEU A 26 13.17 -2.02 -7.86
N GLU A 27 12.57 -0.87 -8.20
CA GLU A 27 13.28 0.34 -8.61
C GLU A 27 13.01 1.43 -7.57
N VAL A 28 14.05 2.01 -6.98
CA VAL A 28 13.93 3.13 -6.03
C VAL A 28 14.58 4.36 -6.64
N LEU A 29 13.75 5.38 -6.89
CA LEU A 29 14.16 6.64 -7.52
C LEU A 29 14.34 7.76 -6.49
N GLU A 30 13.68 7.63 -5.33
CA GLU A 30 13.76 8.59 -4.24
C GLU A 30 13.86 7.84 -2.90
N PRO A 31 15.08 7.69 -2.34
CA PRO A 31 15.32 6.95 -1.11
C PRO A 31 14.53 7.48 0.10
N ARG A 32 14.15 8.76 0.11
CA ARG A 32 13.33 9.35 1.18
C ARG A 32 11.92 8.77 1.26
N SER A 33 11.43 8.10 0.22
CA SER A 33 10.18 7.33 0.28
C SER A 33 10.32 6.02 1.07
N LEU A 34 11.54 5.62 1.43
CA LEU A 34 11.83 4.45 2.26
C LEU A 34 12.25 4.82 3.70
N ARG A 35 11.98 6.04 4.17
CA ARG A 35 12.37 6.50 5.53
C ARG A 35 11.95 5.57 6.68
N ARG A 36 10.87 4.79 6.49
CA ARG A 36 10.33 3.83 7.48
C ARG A 36 10.90 2.43 7.32
N GLN A 37 11.66 2.16 6.27
CA GLN A 37 12.26 0.86 6.01
C GLN A 37 13.51 0.67 6.87
N ALA A 38 13.41 -0.21 7.85
CA ALA A 38 14.60 -0.71 8.55
C ALA A 38 15.49 -1.48 7.56
N GLY A 39 16.80 -1.22 7.61
CA GLY A 39 17.78 -1.83 6.70
C GLY A 39 17.80 -1.26 5.28
N GLY A 40 17.05 -0.18 5.00
CA GLY A 40 17.10 0.54 3.74
C GLY A 40 16.64 -0.27 2.51
N GLU A 41 17.07 0.17 1.34
CA GLU A 41 16.66 -0.41 0.06
C GLU A 41 17.02 -1.90 -0.08
N ASP A 42 18.21 -2.30 0.38
CA ASP A 42 18.67 -3.69 0.24
C ASP A 42 17.78 -4.67 1.00
N ARG A 43 17.37 -4.32 2.23
CA ARG A 43 16.43 -5.14 3.01
C ARG A 43 15.05 -5.20 2.37
N LEU A 44 14.58 -4.09 1.80
CA LEU A 44 13.29 -4.05 1.08
C LEU A 44 13.36 -4.92 -0.17
N ARG A 45 14.43 -4.80 -0.96
CA ARG A 45 14.66 -5.61 -2.16
C ARG A 45 14.66 -7.09 -1.83
N ALA A 46 15.39 -7.49 -0.79
CA ALA A 46 15.44 -8.87 -0.32
C ALA A 46 14.08 -9.40 0.17
N ALA A 47 13.24 -8.55 0.76
CA ALA A 47 11.88 -8.92 1.18
C ALA A 47 10.93 -9.17 0.00
N LEU A 48 11.07 -8.36 -1.04
CA LEU A 48 10.05 -8.22 -2.07
C LEU A 48 10.34 -9.06 -3.30
N VAL A 49 11.57 -9.07 -3.81
CA VAL A 49 11.89 -9.75 -5.07
C VAL A 49 11.74 -11.26 -4.91
N GLY A 50 10.89 -11.86 -5.75
CA GLY A 50 10.49 -13.27 -5.68
C GLY A 50 9.26 -13.53 -4.81
N SER A 51 8.82 -12.56 -4.00
CA SER A 51 7.65 -12.71 -3.14
C SER A 51 6.35 -12.50 -3.92
N ARG A 52 5.34 -13.31 -3.61
CA ARG A 52 4.01 -13.25 -4.18
C ARG A 52 3.09 -12.37 -3.32
N LEU A 53 2.34 -11.48 -3.98
CA LEU A 53 1.31 -10.66 -3.35
C LEU A 53 0.05 -11.51 -3.15
N THR A 54 -0.34 -11.83 -1.92
CA THR A 54 -1.45 -12.78 -1.65
C THR A 54 -2.75 -12.12 -1.23
N ALA A 55 -2.69 -10.91 -0.72
CA ALA A 55 -3.85 -10.08 -0.41
C ALA A 55 -3.44 -8.61 -0.39
N VAL A 56 -4.39 -7.70 -0.58
CA VAL A 56 -4.21 -6.27 -0.30
C VAL A 56 -5.26 -5.80 0.69
N VAL A 57 -4.80 -5.27 1.81
CA VAL A 57 -5.63 -4.93 2.97
C VAL A 57 -5.44 -3.46 3.29
N ARG A 58 -6.48 -2.84 3.85
CA ARG A 58 -6.46 -1.46 4.32
C ARG A 58 -6.91 -1.41 5.77
N ARG A 59 -6.28 -0.54 6.56
CA ARG A 59 -6.80 -0.11 7.86
C ARG A 59 -6.50 1.36 8.09
N GLY A 60 -7.53 2.16 8.36
CA GLY A 60 -7.41 3.61 8.35
C GLY A 60 -6.81 4.11 7.03
N LYS A 61 -5.71 4.87 7.12
CA LYS A 61 -4.95 5.43 5.98
C LYS A 61 -3.76 4.57 5.55
N PHE A 62 -3.59 3.40 6.16
CA PHE A 62 -2.57 2.43 5.78
C PHE A 62 -3.16 1.41 4.81
N LEU A 63 -2.33 0.99 3.87
CA LEU A 63 -2.59 -0.07 2.92
C LEU A 63 -1.39 -1.02 2.94
N TRP A 64 -1.60 -2.31 2.82
CA TRP A 64 -0.49 -3.26 2.75
C TRP A 64 -0.84 -4.48 1.93
N TRP A 65 0.20 -5.14 1.43
CA TRP A 65 0.10 -6.46 0.84
C TRP A 65 0.63 -7.52 1.78
N ARG A 66 -0.08 -8.64 1.87
CA ARG A 66 0.48 -9.87 2.42
C ARG A 66 1.43 -10.49 1.39
N LEU A 67 2.52 -11.04 1.90
CA LEU A 67 3.58 -11.63 1.09
C LEU A 67 3.62 -13.13 1.34
N ALA A 68 3.80 -13.91 0.28
CA ALA A 68 4.18 -15.30 0.37
C ALA A 68 5.53 -15.52 -0.32
N GLU A 69 6.32 -16.41 0.25
CA GLU A 69 7.56 -16.89 -0.36
C GLU A 69 7.25 -17.69 -1.65
N PRO A 70 8.25 -17.93 -2.53
CA PRO A 70 8.07 -18.71 -3.75
C PRO A 70 7.42 -20.11 -3.54
N GLY A 71 7.61 -20.71 -2.37
CA GLY A 71 6.99 -21.99 -1.98
C GLY A 71 5.53 -21.90 -1.51
N GLY A 72 4.95 -20.69 -1.47
CA GLY A 72 3.56 -20.45 -1.07
C GLY A 72 3.35 -20.26 0.44
N ALA A 73 4.38 -20.40 1.27
CA ALA A 73 4.33 -20.10 2.70
C ALA A 73 4.22 -18.59 2.94
N GLU A 74 3.51 -18.17 3.98
CA GLU A 74 3.43 -16.76 4.37
C GLU A 74 4.79 -16.25 4.87
N ALA A 75 5.26 -15.12 4.34
CA ALA A 75 6.60 -14.59 4.60
C ALA A 75 6.76 -13.95 6.00
N GLY A 76 5.74 -13.98 6.85
CA GLY A 76 5.76 -13.39 8.20
C GLY A 76 5.88 -11.86 8.25
N GLU A 77 5.94 -11.19 7.10
CA GLU A 77 5.92 -9.73 6.96
C GLU A 77 5.00 -9.28 5.83
N ALA A 78 4.65 -8.00 5.84
CA ALA A 78 3.80 -7.36 4.84
C ALA A 78 4.51 -6.15 4.22
N LEU A 79 4.23 -5.91 2.94
CA LEU A 79 4.60 -4.66 2.27
C LEU A 79 3.59 -3.58 2.63
N MET A 80 3.99 -2.65 3.47
CA MET A 80 3.22 -1.48 3.88
C MET A 80 3.34 -0.33 2.90
N ALA A 81 2.26 0.44 2.78
CA ALA A 81 2.16 1.69 2.06
C ALA A 81 1.38 2.73 2.87
N HIS A 82 1.82 3.99 2.80
CA HIS A 82 1.04 5.14 3.27
C HIS A 82 1.14 6.25 2.24
N LEU A 83 0.00 6.75 1.76
CA LEU A 83 -0.05 7.71 0.66
C LEU A 83 0.32 9.14 1.07
N GLY A 84 0.37 9.43 2.37
CA GLY A 84 0.69 10.78 2.85
C GLY A 84 -0.37 11.78 2.38
N MET A 85 0.06 12.88 1.75
CA MET A 85 -0.87 13.92 1.28
C MET A 85 -1.12 13.90 -0.24
N SER A 86 -0.17 13.42 -1.02
CA SER A 86 -0.17 13.45 -2.50
C SER A 86 0.21 12.12 -3.13
N GLY A 87 0.45 11.09 -2.32
CA GLY A 87 0.83 9.78 -2.81
C GLY A 87 -0.29 9.12 -3.61
N GLN A 88 0.11 8.46 -4.69
CA GLN A 88 -0.74 7.69 -5.58
C GLN A 88 -0.06 6.36 -5.88
N LEU A 89 -0.87 5.33 -6.11
CA LEU A 89 -0.42 4.02 -6.58
C LEU A 89 -1.02 3.82 -7.98
N ARG A 90 -0.16 3.74 -8.99
CA ARG A 90 -0.58 3.65 -10.40
C ARG A 90 -0.12 2.34 -11.02
N MET A 91 -1.02 1.64 -11.67
CA MET A 91 -0.69 0.44 -12.44
C MET A 91 -0.39 0.83 -13.89
N SER A 92 0.66 0.23 -14.46
CA SER A 92 0.91 0.20 -15.90
C SER A 92 1.01 -1.25 -16.35
N THR A 93 0.49 -1.56 -17.53
CA THR A 93 0.45 -2.92 -18.09
C THR A 93 1.09 -2.93 -19.48
N PRO A 94 1.84 -3.99 -19.86
CA PRO A 94 2.40 -4.09 -21.21
C PRO A 94 1.30 -4.02 -22.26
N GLY A 95 1.53 -3.24 -23.33
CA GLY A 95 0.60 -3.15 -24.46
C GLY A 95 -0.66 -2.30 -24.22
N ALA A 96 -0.90 -1.81 -23.00
CA ALA A 96 -1.76 -0.65 -22.85
C ALA A 96 -1.02 0.52 -23.48
N THR A 97 -1.44 0.95 -24.67
CA THR A 97 -1.20 2.34 -25.09
C THR A 97 -1.58 3.18 -23.88
N ALA A 98 -0.69 4.06 -23.46
CA ALA A 98 -1.02 5.06 -22.47
C ALA A 98 -2.11 5.94 -23.09
N GLU A 99 -3.36 5.48 -23.07
CA GLU A 99 -4.52 6.30 -23.27
C GLU A 99 -4.39 7.37 -22.18
N PRO A 100 -4.14 8.63 -22.54
CA PRO A 100 -4.16 9.70 -21.56
C PRO A 100 -5.63 9.94 -21.22
N SER A 101 -6.25 9.03 -20.46
CA SER A 101 -7.58 9.24 -19.89
C SER A 101 -7.53 10.20 -18.68
N VAL A 102 -6.39 10.86 -18.48
CA VAL A 102 -6.29 12.09 -17.72
C VAL A 102 -5.85 13.11 -18.75
N GLU A 103 -6.74 14.04 -19.11
CA GLU A 103 -6.37 15.21 -19.89
C GLU A 103 -5.03 15.72 -19.39
N LEU A 104 -4.06 15.86 -20.29
CA LEU A 104 -2.78 16.49 -19.97
C LEU A 104 -3.12 17.87 -19.41
N SER A 105 -3.07 18.00 -18.09
CA SER A 105 -3.34 19.27 -17.43
C SER A 105 -2.35 20.29 -18.01
N GLU A 106 -2.86 21.35 -18.64
CA GLU A 106 -2.06 22.43 -19.23
C GLU A 106 -1.28 23.26 -18.18
N GLY A 107 -1.19 22.78 -16.94
CA GLY A 107 -0.30 23.32 -15.92
C GLY A 107 1.15 22.83 -16.06
N PRO A 108 2.09 23.33 -15.23
CA PRO A 108 3.52 23.02 -15.31
C PRO A 108 3.90 21.55 -15.02
N ALA A 109 2.92 20.67 -14.80
CA ALA A 109 3.08 19.25 -14.52
C ALA A 109 2.54 18.41 -15.70
N SER A 110 3.16 18.55 -16.87
CA SER A 110 2.77 17.81 -18.09
C SER A 110 3.09 16.31 -18.05
N ASP A 111 3.93 15.86 -17.11
CA ASP A 111 4.28 14.45 -16.94
C ASP A 111 3.76 13.92 -15.59
N PRO A 112 2.72 13.07 -15.59
CA PRO A 112 2.15 12.51 -14.36
C PRO A 112 3.09 11.48 -13.70
N MET A 113 4.19 11.09 -14.34
CA MET A 113 5.22 10.20 -13.80
C MET A 113 6.46 10.93 -13.28
N ARG A 114 6.57 12.26 -13.43
CA ARG A 114 7.70 13.08 -12.93
C ARG A 114 8.01 12.86 -11.45
N HIS A 115 6.99 12.52 -10.67
CA HIS A 115 7.09 12.29 -9.23
C HIS A 115 7.06 10.82 -8.84
N ARG A 116 7.36 9.91 -9.77
CA ARG A 116 7.56 8.48 -9.50
C ARG A 116 8.74 8.31 -8.54
N ARG A 117 8.53 7.58 -7.44
CA ARG A 117 9.49 7.42 -6.35
C ARG A 117 9.96 5.99 -6.20
N VAL A 118 9.06 5.03 -6.36
CA VAL A 118 9.34 3.59 -6.26
C VAL A 118 8.51 2.87 -7.32
N SER A 119 9.09 1.86 -7.97
CA SER A 119 8.40 0.98 -8.91
C SER A 119 8.56 -0.48 -8.49
N LEU A 120 7.46 -1.22 -8.48
CA LEU A 120 7.46 -2.68 -8.33
C LEU A 120 7.10 -3.30 -9.67
N HIS A 121 7.98 -4.14 -10.20
CA HIS A 121 7.74 -4.90 -11.43
C HIS A 121 7.11 -6.23 -11.06
N LEU A 122 6.10 -6.65 -11.82
CA LEU A 122 5.38 -7.89 -11.62
C LEU A 122 5.72 -8.91 -12.72
N ASP A 123 5.39 -10.18 -12.46
CA ASP A 123 5.70 -11.32 -13.33
C ASP A 123 4.96 -11.33 -14.68
N ASP A 124 3.86 -10.59 -14.81
CA ASP A 124 3.15 -10.38 -16.08
C ASP A 124 3.61 -9.15 -16.86
N GLY A 125 4.71 -8.55 -16.43
CA GLY A 125 5.25 -7.32 -16.99
C GLY A 125 4.50 -6.06 -16.56
N ALA A 126 3.45 -6.16 -15.73
CA ALA A 126 2.84 -4.98 -15.14
C ALA A 126 3.81 -4.31 -14.15
N ARG A 127 3.59 -3.02 -13.93
CA ARG A 127 4.38 -2.23 -12.97
C ARG A 127 3.46 -1.40 -12.09
N LEU A 128 3.68 -1.49 -10.78
CA LEU A 128 3.03 -0.68 -9.76
C LEU A 128 3.96 0.46 -9.36
N ASP A 129 3.58 1.68 -9.71
CA ASP A 129 4.35 2.89 -9.46
C ASP A 129 3.79 3.65 -8.24
N PHE A 130 4.64 3.93 -7.26
CA PHE A 130 4.36 4.89 -6.20
C PHE A 130 4.80 6.29 -6.63
N VAL A 131 3.83 7.19 -6.79
CA VAL A 131 4.04 8.57 -7.22
C VAL A 131 3.71 9.49 -6.05
N ASP A 132 4.63 10.35 -5.64
CA ASP A 132 4.39 11.29 -4.55
C ASP A 132 5.16 12.61 -4.74
N GLN A 133 4.42 13.69 -4.99
CA GLN A 133 5.01 15.02 -5.18
C GLN A 133 5.67 15.55 -3.91
N ARG A 134 5.05 15.35 -2.73
CA ARG A 134 5.48 15.94 -1.46
C ARG A 134 6.43 15.05 -0.66
N ILE A 135 6.59 13.78 -1.05
CA ILE A 135 7.50 12.80 -0.41
C ILE A 135 7.16 12.65 1.08
N PHE A 136 5.86 12.58 1.38
CA PHE A 136 5.32 12.33 2.73
C PHE A 136 4.74 10.93 2.88
N GLY A 137 4.42 10.28 1.76
CA GLY A 137 4.12 8.86 1.75
C GLY A 137 5.38 8.01 1.65
N GLY A 138 5.18 6.70 1.63
CA GLY A 138 6.29 5.76 1.54
C GLY A 138 5.86 4.30 1.52
N LEU A 139 6.85 3.45 1.28
CA LEU A 139 6.76 2.00 1.26
C LEU A 139 7.80 1.42 2.23
N TRP A 140 7.42 0.37 2.95
CA TRP A 140 8.32 -0.35 3.86
C TRP A 140 7.77 -1.75 4.13
N THR A 141 8.58 -2.66 4.67
CA THR A 141 8.10 -3.94 5.22
C THR A 141 7.87 -3.83 6.72
N SER A 142 6.89 -4.57 7.22
CA SER A 142 6.57 -4.65 8.65
C SER A 142 6.25 -6.10 8.99
N PRO A 143 6.78 -6.64 10.11
CA PRO A 143 6.41 -7.97 10.59
C PRO A 143 4.91 -8.08 10.80
N LEU A 144 4.36 -9.27 10.57
CA LEU A 144 2.97 -9.59 10.88
C LEU A 144 2.87 -10.06 12.34
N VAL A 145 1.86 -9.55 13.02
CA VAL A 145 1.49 -9.91 14.39
C VAL A 145 0.01 -10.28 14.44
N GLU A 146 -0.34 -11.20 15.32
CA GLU A 146 -1.73 -11.58 15.54
C GLU A 146 -2.43 -10.55 16.42
N ALA A 147 -3.53 -10.01 15.92
CA ALA A 147 -4.38 -9.10 16.67
C ALA A 147 -5.29 -9.87 17.64
N SER A 148 -5.89 -9.16 18.59
CA SER A 148 -6.82 -9.74 19.57
C SER A 148 -8.04 -10.44 18.95
N ASP A 149 -8.38 -10.11 17.71
CA ASP A 149 -9.47 -10.71 16.93
C ASP A 149 -8.99 -11.82 15.97
N GLY A 150 -7.74 -12.27 16.11
CA GLY A 150 -7.13 -13.33 15.28
C GLY A 150 -6.66 -12.86 13.90
N ALA A 151 -6.84 -11.57 13.55
CA ALA A 151 -6.37 -11.06 12.27
C ALA A 151 -4.84 -10.86 12.29
N LEU A 152 -4.16 -11.29 11.22
CA LEU A 152 -2.75 -10.96 11.01
C LEU A 152 -2.61 -9.53 10.49
N LEU A 153 -1.92 -8.69 11.26
CA LEU A 153 -1.72 -7.29 10.97
C LEU A 153 -0.23 -6.95 10.93
N PRO A 154 0.19 -6.01 10.08
CA PRO A 154 1.51 -5.41 10.21
C PRO A 154 1.63 -4.76 11.60
N GLU A 155 2.73 -5.03 12.31
CA GLU A 155 3.03 -4.45 13.63
C GLU A 155 2.84 -2.93 13.64
N GLY A 156 3.31 -2.23 12.60
CA GLY A 156 3.15 -0.78 12.45
C GLY A 156 1.71 -0.27 12.31
N ALA A 157 0.73 -1.15 12.05
CA ALA A 157 -0.70 -0.82 11.98
C ALA A 157 -1.54 -1.52 13.07
N SER A 158 -0.93 -2.34 13.93
CA SER A 158 -1.61 -3.12 14.97
C SER A 158 -2.39 -2.26 15.98
N HIS A 159 -1.89 -1.06 16.26
CA HIS A 159 -2.51 -0.09 17.17
C HIS A 159 -3.69 0.68 16.54
N ILE A 160 -3.91 0.54 15.23
CA ILE A 160 -5.02 1.19 14.54
C ILE A 160 -6.27 0.32 14.72
N ALA A 161 -7.33 0.93 15.24
CA ALA A 161 -8.63 0.28 15.37
C ALA A 161 -9.28 0.06 13.99
N ARG A 162 -10.23 -0.89 13.93
CA ARG A 162 -11.11 -1.03 12.77
C ARG A 162 -11.98 0.22 12.60
N ASP A 163 -12.23 0.60 11.36
CA ASP A 163 -13.01 1.79 11.00
C ASP A 163 -14.36 1.43 10.38
N LEU A 164 -15.17 2.45 10.08
CA LEU A 164 -16.53 2.26 9.56
C LEU A 164 -16.61 1.60 8.18
N LEU A 165 -15.51 1.57 7.41
CA LEU A 165 -15.47 0.88 6.12
C LEU A 165 -14.83 -0.52 6.24
N ASP A 166 -14.42 -0.95 7.43
CA ASP A 166 -13.92 -2.31 7.68
C ASP A 166 -15.12 -3.26 7.86
N PRO A 167 -15.29 -4.30 7.02
CA PRO A 167 -16.42 -5.22 7.10
C PRO A 167 -16.52 -5.99 8.42
N ALA A 168 -15.42 -6.13 9.15
CA ALA A 168 -15.39 -6.82 10.45
C ALA A 168 -15.46 -5.84 11.64
N ALA A 169 -15.81 -4.57 11.42
CA ALA A 169 -15.97 -3.60 12.49
C ALA A 169 -17.22 -3.92 13.35
N ASP A 170 -17.02 -4.02 14.68
CA ASP A 170 -18.13 -4.03 15.65
C ASP A 170 -18.68 -2.60 15.80
N LEU A 171 -19.61 -2.22 14.93
CA LEU A 171 -20.26 -0.92 14.95
C LEU A 171 -20.97 -0.63 16.29
N SER A 172 -21.52 -1.67 16.93
CA SER A 172 -22.18 -1.53 18.23
C SER A 172 -21.18 -1.26 19.35
N GLY A 173 -20.03 -1.95 19.33
CA GLY A 173 -18.90 -1.72 20.22
C GLY A 173 -18.31 -0.33 20.05
N ILE A 174 -18.10 0.11 18.80
CA ILE A 174 -17.62 1.46 18.49
C ILE A 174 -18.60 2.51 19.05
N ALA A 175 -19.90 2.37 18.80
CA ALA A 175 -20.91 3.28 19.31
C ALA A 175 -20.95 3.32 20.86
N ARG A 176 -20.78 2.16 21.52
CA ARG A 176 -20.69 2.07 22.98
C ARG A 176 -19.44 2.79 23.51
N ALA A 177 -18.28 2.59 22.87
CA ALA A 177 -17.04 3.26 23.25
C ALA A 177 -17.15 4.78 23.11
N LEU A 178 -17.70 5.27 22.00
CA LEU A 178 -17.93 6.70 21.77
C LEU A 178 -18.84 7.33 22.83
N ARG A 179 -19.97 6.68 23.18
CA ARG A 179 -20.88 7.16 24.24
C ARG A 179 -20.24 7.17 25.63
N SER A 180 -19.29 6.27 25.88
CA SER A 180 -18.60 6.18 27.17
C SER A 180 -17.51 7.24 27.34
N ARG A 181 -17.04 7.83 26.24
CA ARG A 181 -16.08 8.93 26.27
C ARG A 181 -16.80 10.23 26.62
N ARG A 182 -16.50 10.78 27.79
CA ARG A 182 -16.77 12.20 28.06
C ARG A 182 -15.77 13.00 27.22
N SER A 183 -16.26 13.70 26.21
CA SER A 183 -15.46 14.68 25.48
C SER A 183 -14.85 15.67 26.48
N ALA A 184 -13.53 15.82 26.45
CA ALA A 184 -12.82 16.95 27.08
C ALA A 184 -12.83 18.15 26.14
#